data_AF-A0A1H0HAA8-F1
#
_entry.id   AF-A0A1H0HAA8-F1
#
_cell.length_a   1.000
_cell.length_b   1.000
_cell.length_c   1.000
_cell.angle_alpha   90.00
_cell.angle_beta   90.00
_cell.angle_gamma   90.00
#
_symmetry.space_group_name_H-M   'P 1'
#
loop_
_entity.id
_entity.type
_entity.pdbx_description
1 polymer ?
#
loop_
_entity_poly.entity_id
_entity_poly.type
_entity_poly.pdbx_seq_one_letter_code
_entity_poly.pdbx_strand_id
1 'polypeptide(L)'
;MHGESPIKRRESRKIWVGNVPVGGDAPIAVQSMTNSDTNDVAATVAQINRLEAAGVDIVRISVPDMDAAEAFGKIKKLVKVPLVADIHFDYKIALRVAELGVDCLRINPGNIGREDRVRAVVDAARDRGIPIRIGVNAGSLEKDLQKKYGEPTPAALVESALRHVEHLERLNFQDFKVSVKASDVFMAVAAYRLLAKEIVQPLHLGITEAGGLRSGTVKSAVGLGMLLAEGIGDTIRISLAADPVEEVKVGYDILKSLHLRSRGINFIACPSCSRQNFDVVKTMNELEGRLEDLLVPLDVAVIGCVVNGPGEAKEAHIGLTGGTPNLIYIDGKPSQKLTNDNLVDELERLIRQKAAEKVEADAAVIARG
;
A
#
# COMPACT_ATOMS: atom_id res chain seq x y z
N MET A 1 -21.86 -9.62 -3.93
CA MET A 1 -20.42 -9.29 -4.08
C MET A 1 -19.66 -9.18 -2.75
N HIS A 2 -20.16 -9.78 -1.66
CA HIS A 2 -19.58 -9.63 -0.30
C HIS A 2 -18.95 -10.92 0.24
N GLY A 3 -18.32 -11.71 -0.63
CA GLY A 3 -17.64 -12.94 -0.22
C GLY A 3 -16.31 -12.65 0.46
N GLU A 4 -15.91 -13.51 1.40
CA GLU A 4 -14.51 -13.55 1.85
C GLU A 4 -13.60 -13.80 0.64
N SER A 5 -12.42 -13.15 0.62
CA SER A 5 -11.46 -13.36 -0.46
C SER A 5 -11.08 -14.85 -0.53
N PRO A 6 -11.13 -15.49 -1.70
CA PRO A 6 -10.70 -16.88 -1.86
C PRO A 6 -9.17 -17.05 -1.72
N ILE A 7 -8.45 -15.94 -1.57
CA ILE A 7 -6.99 -15.91 -1.51
C ILE A 7 -6.51 -16.39 -0.14
N LYS A 8 -5.82 -17.53 -0.14
CA LYS A 8 -5.09 -18.00 1.04
C LYS A 8 -3.74 -17.30 1.14
N ARG A 9 -3.55 -16.46 2.16
CA ARG A 9 -2.28 -15.76 2.42
C ARG A 9 -1.15 -16.75 2.72
N ARG A 10 0.06 -16.47 2.22
CA ARG A 10 1.30 -17.14 2.63
C ARG A 10 1.51 -16.90 4.12
N GLU A 11 1.80 -17.97 4.87
CA GLU A 11 2.20 -17.86 6.26
C GLU A 11 3.54 -17.14 6.37
N SER A 12 3.57 -16.05 7.15
CA SER A 12 4.76 -15.25 7.39
C SER A 12 4.87 -14.89 8.86
N ARG A 13 6.09 -14.66 9.34
CA ARG A 13 6.34 -14.14 10.69
C ARG A 13 5.74 -12.73 10.79
N LYS A 14 5.05 -12.43 11.90
CA LYS A 14 4.60 -11.07 12.19
C LYS A 14 5.74 -10.24 12.78
N ILE A 15 5.99 -9.07 12.21
CA ILE A 15 6.87 -8.03 12.76
C ILE A 15 6.08 -6.75 13.00
N TRP A 16 6.62 -5.81 13.77
CA TRP A 16 5.98 -4.53 14.07
C TRP A 16 6.83 -3.37 13.56
N VAL A 17 6.25 -2.54 12.69
CA VAL A 17 6.83 -1.26 12.27
C VAL A 17 6.12 -0.16 13.03
N GLY A 18 6.71 0.30 14.13
CA GLY A 18 6.02 1.13 15.10
C GLY A 18 4.80 0.39 15.65
N ASN A 19 3.60 0.93 15.47
CA ASN A 19 2.34 0.30 15.86
C ASN A 19 1.66 -0.50 14.73
N VAL A 20 2.28 -0.63 13.55
CA VAL A 20 1.69 -1.33 12.39
C VAL A 20 2.25 -2.75 12.28
N PRO A 21 1.41 -3.80 12.43
CA PRO A 21 1.84 -5.18 12.23
C PRO A 21 2.02 -5.46 10.73
N VAL A 22 3.07 -6.20 10.38
CA VAL A 22 3.36 -6.65 9.02
C VAL A 22 3.66 -8.15 9.02
N GLY A 23 2.91 -8.91 8.23
CA GLY A 23 2.98 -10.37 8.16
C GLY A 23 2.05 -11.08 9.15
N GLY A 24 2.06 -12.41 9.11
CA GLY A 24 1.10 -13.25 9.82
C GLY A 24 -0.33 -13.03 9.30
N ASP A 25 -1.28 -12.91 10.22
CA ASP A 25 -2.69 -12.60 9.99
C ASP A 25 -2.98 -11.09 9.80
N ALA A 26 -1.94 -10.24 9.80
CA ALA A 26 -2.13 -8.81 9.64
C ALA A 26 -2.66 -8.45 8.23
N PRO A 27 -3.54 -7.43 8.13
CA PRO A 27 -3.90 -6.83 6.86
C PRO A 27 -2.66 -6.36 6.09
N ILE A 28 -2.70 -6.44 4.76
CA ILE A 28 -1.58 -5.98 3.93
C ILE A 28 -1.44 -4.46 4.07
N ALA A 29 -0.32 -4.01 4.62
CA ALA A 29 -0.04 -2.60 4.85
C ALA A 29 0.35 -1.88 3.54
N VAL A 30 -0.23 -0.70 3.29
CA VAL A 30 0.09 0.19 2.18
C VAL A 30 1.13 1.19 2.64
N GLN A 31 2.28 1.22 1.94
CA GLN A 31 3.36 2.17 2.20
C GLN A 31 3.51 3.14 1.04
N SER A 32 4.00 4.34 1.36
CA SER A 32 4.45 5.32 0.37
C SER A 32 5.83 5.86 0.76
N MET A 33 6.41 6.72 -0.07
CA MET A 33 7.68 7.38 0.19
C MET A 33 7.55 8.87 -0.10
N THR A 34 8.08 9.71 0.78
CA THR A 34 8.18 11.15 0.52
C THR A 34 9.13 11.41 -0.65
N ASN A 35 8.87 12.48 -1.39
CA ASN A 35 9.77 13.00 -2.42
C ASN A 35 10.20 14.46 -2.17
N SER A 36 9.80 15.01 -1.02
CA SER A 36 10.33 16.25 -0.46
C SER A 36 11.78 16.08 -0.01
N ASP A 37 12.52 17.19 0.07
CA ASP A 37 13.83 17.22 0.71
C ASP A 37 13.64 17.03 2.22
N THR A 38 14.22 15.97 2.78
CA THR A 38 14.14 15.63 4.21
C THR A 38 14.62 16.77 5.11
N ASN A 39 15.54 17.62 4.64
CA ASN A 39 16.02 18.79 5.40
C ASN A 39 14.94 19.88 5.54
N ASP A 40 13.99 19.94 4.60
CA ASP A 40 12.78 20.75 4.74
C ASP A 40 11.75 19.98 5.58
N VAL A 41 11.90 20.12 6.90
CA VAL A 41 11.02 19.50 7.90
C VAL A 41 9.56 19.88 7.67
N ALA A 42 9.28 21.15 7.34
CA ALA A 42 7.90 21.63 7.19
C ALA A 42 7.24 21.03 5.94
N ALA A 43 7.94 21.02 4.80
CA ALA A 43 7.45 20.40 3.57
C ALA A 43 7.25 18.89 3.74
N THR A 44 8.19 18.22 4.40
CA THR A 44 8.14 16.77 4.61
C THR A 44 6.97 16.39 5.54
N VAL A 45 6.79 17.10 6.65
CA VAL A 45 5.63 16.90 7.56
C VAL A 45 4.31 17.17 6.83
N ALA A 46 4.23 18.25 6.04
CA ALA A 46 3.02 18.55 5.27
C ALA A 46 2.69 17.43 4.28
N GLN A 47 3.69 16.87 3.57
CA GLN A 47 3.49 15.75 2.67
C GLN A 47 3.07 14.47 3.42
N ILE A 48 3.67 14.18 4.58
CA ILE A 48 3.28 13.05 5.43
C ILE A 48 1.82 13.17 5.86
N ASN A 49 1.38 14.36 6.28
CA ASN A 49 -0.02 14.58 6.65
C ASN A 49 -0.99 14.34 5.48
N ARG A 50 -0.61 14.70 4.25
CA ARG A 50 -1.41 14.35 3.05
C ARG A 50 -1.46 12.85 2.81
N LEU A 51 -0.34 12.14 3.01
CA LEU A 51 -0.29 10.69 2.90
C LEU A 51 -1.12 10.00 3.99
N GLU A 52 -1.10 10.51 5.23
CA GLU A 52 -1.94 10.04 6.34
C GLU A 52 -3.44 10.25 6.02
N ALA A 53 -3.81 11.42 5.49
CA ALA A 53 -5.18 11.70 5.04
C ALA A 53 -5.64 10.74 3.93
N ALA A 54 -4.74 10.41 2.99
CA ALA A 54 -4.98 9.38 1.96
C ALA A 54 -4.96 7.94 2.52
N GLY A 55 -4.52 7.76 3.76
CA GLY A 55 -4.61 6.51 4.47
C GLY A 55 -3.38 5.61 4.44
N VAL A 56 -2.19 6.16 4.18
CA VAL A 56 -0.95 5.40 4.27
C VAL A 56 -0.79 4.76 5.66
N ASP A 57 -0.26 3.54 5.74
CA ASP A 57 0.05 2.91 7.02
C ASP A 57 1.48 3.18 7.48
N ILE A 58 2.43 3.27 6.55
CA ILE A 58 3.85 3.43 6.82
C ILE A 58 4.44 4.37 5.78
N VAL A 59 5.19 5.40 6.21
CA VAL A 59 5.86 6.33 5.30
C VAL A 59 7.37 6.10 5.33
N ARG A 60 7.98 6.07 4.14
CA ARG A 60 9.45 6.05 4.01
C ARG A 60 10.01 7.43 3.70
N ILE A 61 11.16 7.75 4.29
CA ILE A 61 11.89 9.00 4.08
C ILE A 61 13.33 8.68 3.69
N SER A 62 13.88 9.41 2.71
CA SER A 62 15.29 9.29 2.32
C SER A 62 16.18 9.96 3.37
N VAL A 63 17.25 9.29 3.82
CA VAL A 63 18.20 9.85 4.79
C VAL A 63 19.63 9.73 4.23
N PRO A 64 20.03 10.63 3.31
CA PRO A 64 21.30 10.52 2.59
C PRO A 64 22.53 10.89 3.43
N ASP A 65 22.36 11.76 4.44
CA ASP A 65 23.44 12.30 5.27
C ASP A 65 22.99 12.50 6.73
N MET A 66 23.91 13.01 7.56
CA MET A 66 23.66 13.25 8.99
C MET A 66 22.72 14.43 9.26
N ASP A 67 22.71 15.46 8.40
CA ASP A 67 21.80 16.59 8.56
C ASP A 67 20.35 16.14 8.31
N ALA A 68 20.15 15.31 7.28
CA ALA A 68 18.88 14.64 7.02
C ALA A 68 18.49 13.70 8.16
N ALA A 69 19.44 13.07 8.87
CA ALA A 69 19.14 12.26 10.05
C ALA A 69 18.61 13.12 11.21
N GLU A 70 19.21 14.28 11.47
CA GLU A 70 18.70 15.24 12.46
C GLU A 70 17.33 15.79 12.08
N ALA A 71 17.14 16.11 10.80
CA ALA A 71 15.84 16.55 10.28
C ALA A 71 14.78 15.44 10.41
N PHE A 72 15.13 14.19 10.13
CA PHE A 72 14.27 13.02 10.35
C PHE A 72 13.81 12.94 11.82
N GLY A 73 14.70 13.16 12.78
CA GLY A 73 14.34 13.18 14.20
C GLY A 73 13.37 14.30 14.58
N LYS A 74 13.43 15.45 13.91
CA LYS A 74 12.44 16.54 14.07
C LYS A 74 11.10 16.14 13.46
N ILE A 75 11.10 15.58 12.25
CA ILE A 75 9.89 15.09 11.56
C ILE A 75 9.19 14.02 12.40
N LYS A 76 9.93 13.04 12.94
CA LYS A 76 9.37 11.94 13.75
C LYS A 76 8.60 12.42 14.98
N LYS A 77 8.95 13.57 15.56
CA LYS A 77 8.23 14.18 16.69
C LYS A 77 6.92 14.86 16.30
N LEU A 78 6.75 15.19 15.02
CA LEU A 78 5.64 15.97 14.50
C LEU A 78 4.57 15.12 13.81
N VAL A 79 4.84 13.83 13.55
CA VAL A 79 3.94 12.93 12.82
C VAL A 79 3.64 11.67 13.63
N LYS A 80 2.50 11.03 13.36
CA LYS A 80 2.05 9.83 14.09
C LYS A 80 2.32 8.55 13.33
N VAL A 81 2.26 8.58 12.00
CA VAL A 81 2.53 7.42 11.16
C VAL A 81 3.94 6.86 11.39
N PRO A 82 4.11 5.53 11.41
CA PRO A 82 5.43 4.92 11.44
C PRO A 82 6.31 5.33 10.26
N LEU A 83 7.56 5.65 10.55
CA LEU A 83 8.56 6.13 9.62
C LEU A 83 9.67 5.10 9.37
N VAL A 84 9.94 4.83 8.10
CA VAL A 84 11.07 4.03 7.63
C VAL A 84 12.18 4.96 7.15
N ALA A 85 13.39 4.83 7.70
CA ALA A 85 14.57 5.53 7.17
C ALA A 85 15.20 4.72 6.02
N ASP A 86 15.34 5.33 4.83
CA ASP A 86 16.00 4.72 3.67
C ASP A 86 17.49 5.08 3.65
N ILE A 87 18.35 4.11 3.98
CA ILE A 87 19.79 4.29 4.15
C ILE A 87 20.53 3.30 3.25
N HIS A 88 21.53 3.80 2.53
CA HIS A 88 22.22 2.98 1.53
C HIS A 88 23.54 2.37 2.03
N PHE A 89 24.40 3.16 2.70
CA PHE A 89 25.77 2.73 3.02
C PHE A 89 26.24 3.08 4.44
N ASP A 90 25.87 4.23 4.99
CA ASP A 90 26.48 4.73 6.24
C ASP A 90 25.77 4.17 7.49
N TYR A 91 26.48 3.31 8.21
CA TYR A 91 26.01 2.76 9.49
C TYR A 91 25.84 3.83 10.57
N LYS A 92 26.58 4.94 10.52
CA LYS A 92 26.45 6.02 11.51
C LYS A 92 25.10 6.71 11.39
N ILE A 93 24.60 6.90 10.17
CA ILE A 93 23.25 7.40 9.92
C ILE A 93 22.23 6.43 10.50
N ALA A 94 22.40 5.11 10.28
CA ALA A 94 21.50 4.09 10.79
C ALA A 94 21.43 4.07 12.33
N LEU A 95 22.58 4.16 12.99
CA LEU A 95 22.66 4.30 14.45
C LEU A 95 21.97 5.59 14.91
N ARG A 96 22.21 6.70 14.21
CA ARG A 96 21.63 7.98 14.59
C ARG A 96 20.11 7.99 14.49
N VAL A 97 19.52 7.52 13.39
CA VAL A 97 18.06 7.48 13.26
C VAL A 97 17.43 6.48 14.23
N ALA A 98 18.15 5.42 14.62
CA ALA A 98 17.72 4.51 15.69
C ALA A 98 17.63 5.21 17.05
N GLU A 99 18.60 6.07 17.39
CA GLU A 99 18.51 6.93 18.58
C GLU A 99 17.38 7.95 18.52
N LEU A 100 17.08 8.45 17.32
CA LEU A 100 16.02 9.44 17.07
C LEU A 100 14.61 8.83 16.98
N GLY A 101 14.48 7.50 17.12
CA GLY A 101 13.18 6.82 17.21
C GLY A 101 12.57 6.42 15.86
N VAL A 102 13.39 6.06 14.87
CA VAL A 102 12.91 5.42 13.64
C VAL A 102 12.11 4.14 13.93
N ASP A 103 11.05 3.89 13.17
CA ASP A 103 10.18 2.73 13.37
C ASP A 103 10.62 1.51 12.54
N CYS A 104 11.45 1.71 11.51
CA CYS A 104 12.09 0.63 10.73
C CYS A 104 13.27 1.17 9.92
N LEU A 105 14.34 0.40 9.83
CA LEU A 105 15.49 0.72 8.98
C LEU A 105 15.34 0.02 7.63
N ARG A 106 15.44 0.71 6.48
CA ARG A 106 15.77 0.03 5.23
C ARG A 106 17.24 0.20 4.94
N ILE A 107 17.96 -0.92 5.04
CA ILE A 107 19.38 -1.01 4.75
C ILE A 107 19.71 -2.41 4.24
N ASN A 108 20.69 -2.50 3.35
CA ASN A 108 21.23 -3.77 2.89
C ASN A 108 22.51 -4.07 3.70
N PRO A 109 22.52 -5.08 4.59
CA PRO A 109 23.65 -5.37 5.46
C PRO A 109 25.00 -5.48 4.72
N GLY A 110 25.02 -6.08 3.53
CA GLY A 110 26.25 -6.21 2.74
C GLY A 110 26.84 -4.88 2.25
N ASN A 111 26.05 -3.81 2.19
CA ASN A 111 26.49 -2.49 1.75
C ASN A 111 27.15 -1.66 2.88
N ILE A 112 26.97 -2.06 4.14
CA ILE A 112 27.55 -1.38 5.32
C ILE A 112 29.07 -1.62 5.40
N GLY A 113 29.54 -2.72 4.81
CA GLY A 113 30.95 -3.12 4.79
C GLY A 113 31.28 -4.10 5.90
N ARG A 114 32.19 -3.71 6.81
CA ARG A 114 32.76 -4.62 7.82
C ARG A 114 31.70 -5.17 8.78
N GLU A 115 31.88 -6.41 9.22
CA GLU A 115 30.93 -7.13 10.09
C GLU A 115 30.70 -6.44 11.44
N ASP A 116 31.72 -5.78 12.01
CA ASP A 116 31.61 -5.00 13.26
C ASP A 116 30.59 -3.86 13.14
N ARG A 117 30.52 -3.21 11.98
CA ARG A 117 29.55 -2.15 11.69
C ARG A 117 28.13 -2.70 11.49
N VAL A 118 28.01 -3.83 10.79
CA VAL A 118 26.72 -4.51 10.62
C VAL A 118 26.17 -4.91 11.98
N ARG A 119 27.02 -5.52 12.83
CA ARG A 119 26.69 -5.93 14.19
C ARG A 119 26.23 -4.75 15.03
N ALA A 120 26.91 -3.60 14.98
CA ALA A 120 26.50 -2.39 15.68
C ALA A 120 25.07 -1.94 15.31
N VAL A 121 24.72 -1.96 14.02
CA VAL A 121 23.37 -1.60 13.55
C VAL A 121 22.33 -2.62 14.02
N VAL A 122 22.64 -3.91 13.92
CA VAL A 122 21.73 -4.99 14.34
C VAL A 122 21.49 -4.99 15.84
N ASP A 123 22.53 -4.77 16.65
CA ASP A 123 22.40 -4.67 18.10
C ASP A 123 21.58 -3.42 18.48
N ALA A 124 21.85 -2.26 17.87
CA ALA A 124 21.06 -1.06 18.10
C ALA A 124 19.58 -1.22 17.74
N ALA A 125 19.30 -1.94 16.64
CA ALA A 125 17.96 -2.28 16.19
C ALA A 125 17.26 -3.25 17.15
N ARG A 126 17.96 -4.32 17.59
CA ARG A 126 17.45 -5.30 18.55
C ARG A 126 17.09 -4.66 19.88
N ASP A 127 17.99 -3.85 20.44
CA ASP A 127 17.82 -3.20 21.75
C ASP A 127 16.61 -2.25 21.79
N ARG A 128 16.20 -1.75 20.62
CA ARG A 128 15.08 -0.81 20.46
C ARG A 128 13.84 -1.44 19.83
N GLY A 129 13.87 -2.73 19.49
CA GLY A 129 12.77 -3.41 18.80
C GLY A 129 12.48 -2.86 17.40
N ILE A 130 13.50 -2.35 16.69
CA ILE A 130 13.36 -1.74 15.37
C ILE A 130 13.58 -2.82 14.30
N PRO A 131 12.59 -3.13 13.43
CA PRO A 131 12.81 -4.08 12.36
C PRO A 131 13.68 -3.52 11.23
N ILE A 132 14.31 -4.42 10.48
CA ILE A 132 15.13 -4.09 9.31
C ILE A 132 14.43 -4.55 8.03
N ARG A 133 14.40 -3.72 6.99
CA ARG A 133 14.04 -4.13 5.63
C ARG A 133 15.29 -4.28 4.77
N ILE A 134 15.54 -5.49 4.29
CA ILE A 134 16.47 -5.75 3.18
C ILE A 134 15.76 -5.43 1.87
N GLY A 135 16.38 -4.63 1.00
CA GLY A 135 15.80 -4.24 -0.28
C GLY A 135 16.77 -4.36 -1.43
N VAL A 136 16.64 -5.45 -2.20
CA VAL A 136 17.42 -5.72 -3.41
C VAL A 136 16.65 -5.20 -4.63
N ASN A 137 17.34 -4.51 -5.53
CA ASN A 137 16.78 -4.05 -6.79
C ASN A 137 17.63 -4.55 -7.96
N ALA A 138 17.01 -4.88 -9.09
CA ALA A 138 17.71 -5.37 -10.28
C ALA A 138 18.79 -4.40 -10.78
N GLY A 139 18.54 -3.09 -10.70
CA GLY A 139 19.49 -2.05 -11.14
C GLY A 139 20.70 -1.85 -10.22
N SER A 140 20.72 -2.45 -9.02
CA SER A 140 21.78 -2.25 -8.03
C SER A 140 22.39 -3.56 -7.51
N LEU A 141 22.37 -4.62 -8.33
CA LEU A 141 22.92 -5.92 -7.99
C LEU A 141 24.45 -5.86 -7.82
N GLU A 142 25.02 -6.67 -6.95
CA GLU A 142 26.46 -6.74 -6.71
C GLU A 142 27.24 -7.22 -7.95
N LYS A 143 28.46 -6.69 -8.13
CA LYS A 143 29.28 -6.94 -9.35
C LYS A 143 29.62 -8.40 -9.58
N ASP A 144 29.82 -9.18 -8.52
CA ASP A 144 30.13 -10.61 -8.61
C ASP A 144 28.91 -11.43 -9.05
N LEU A 145 27.71 -11.06 -8.60
CA LEU A 145 26.46 -11.64 -9.08
C LEU A 145 26.18 -11.28 -10.54
N GLN A 146 26.44 -10.02 -10.93
CA GLN A 146 26.38 -9.63 -12.35
C GLN A 146 27.33 -10.47 -13.21
N LYS A 147 28.55 -10.74 -12.74
CA LYS A 147 29.50 -11.62 -13.44
C LYS A 147 29.04 -13.08 -13.49
N LYS A 148 28.45 -13.59 -12.40
CA LYS A 148 27.97 -14.98 -12.29
C LYS A 148 26.79 -15.25 -13.22
N TYR A 149 25.84 -14.31 -13.29
CA TYR A 149 24.58 -14.47 -14.01
C TYR A 149 24.57 -13.81 -15.40
N GLY A 150 25.56 -12.95 -15.71
CA GLY A 150 25.65 -12.18 -16.95
C GLY A 150 24.70 -11.00 -16.99
N GLU A 151 23.42 -11.22 -16.67
CA GLU A 151 22.37 -10.22 -16.59
C GLU A 151 21.58 -10.31 -15.27
N PRO A 152 20.85 -9.26 -14.86
CA PRO A 152 19.91 -9.37 -13.75
C PRO A 152 18.85 -10.45 -14.05
N THR A 153 18.81 -11.50 -13.22
CA THR A 153 17.81 -12.57 -13.31
C THR A 153 17.05 -12.70 -11.99
N PRO A 154 15.87 -13.36 -11.98
CA PRO A 154 15.17 -13.68 -10.74
C PRO A 154 16.04 -14.41 -9.72
N ALA A 155 16.85 -15.37 -10.17
CA ALA A 155 17.76 -16.13 -9.31
C ALA A 155 18.85 -15.23 -8.70
N ALA A 156 19.40 -14.30 -9.49
CA ALA A 156 20.42 -13.37 -9.01
C ALA A 156 19.88 -12.43 -7.92
N LEU A 157 18.65 -11.92 -8.10
CA LEU A 157 17.96 -11.10 -7.10
C LEU A 157 17.75 -11.85 -5.79
N VAL A 158 17.32 -13.11 -5.87
CA VAL A 158 17.09 -13.94 -4.68
C VAL A 158 18.41 -14.28 -4.00
N GLU A 159 19.46 -14.62 -4.74
CA GLU A 159 20.78 -14.87 -4.15
C GLU A 159 21.32 -13.64 -3.41
N SER A 160 21.21 -12.45 -3.99
CA SER A 160 21.57 -11.18 -3.32
C SER A 160 20.76 -10.98 -2.03
N ALA A 161 19.45 -11.22 -2.08
CA ALA A 161 18.59 -11.09 -0.91
C ALA A 161 18.98 -12.07 0.21
N LEU A 162 19.23 -13.34 -0.13
CA LEU A 162 19.61 -14.37 0.82
C LEU A 162 21.00 -14.12 1.44
N ARG A 163 21.96 -13.56 0.70
CA ARG A 163 23.24 -13.12 1.26
C ARG A 163 23.06 -12.07 2.36
N HIS A 164 22.15 -11.13 2.14
CA HIS A 164 21.81 -10.12 3.14
C HIS A 164 21.04 -10.69 4.34
N VAL A 165 20.16 -11.67 4.10
CA VAL A 165 19.46 -12.41 5.16
C VAL A 165 20.46 -13.16 6.03
N GLU A 166 21.44 -13.83 5.43
CA GLU A 166 22.47 -14.59 6.15
C GLU A 166 23.23 -13.73 7.16
N HIS A 167 23.52 -12.45 6.84
CA HIS A 167 24.14 -11.53 7.79
C HIS A 167 23.27 -11.30 9.04
N LEU A 168 21.95 -11.18 8.88
CA LEU A 168 21.02 -11.03 10.00
C LEU A 168 20.86 -12.34 10.79
N GLU A 169 20.82 -13.47 10.09
CA GLU A 169 20.72 -14.80 10.70
C GLU A 169 21.95 -15.14 11.56
N ARG A 170 23.16 -14.87 11.07
CA ARG A 170 24.40 -15.02 11.85
C ARG A 170 24.42 -14.18 13.13
N LEU A 171 23.63 -13.10 13.15
CA LEU A 171 23.43 -12.21 14.28
C LEU A 171 22.14 -12.53 15.06
N ASN A 172 21.48 -13.67 14.80
CA ASN A 172 20.23 -14.09 15.44
C ASN A 172 19.14 -13.01 15.42
N PHE A 173 19.03 -12.26 14.33
CA PHE A 173 18.06 -11.18 14.17
C PHE A 173 16.94 -11.61 13.21
N GLN A 174 15.71 -11.75 13.74
CA GLN A 174 14.57 -12.30 13.01
C GLN A 174 13.50 -11.26 12.65
N ASP A 175 13.61 -10.04 13.18
CA ASP A 175 12.64 -8.97 12.97
C ASP A 175 12.98 -8.18 11.71
N PHE A 176 12.92 -8.86 10.56
CA PHE A 176 13.18 -8.24 9.27
C PHE A 176 12.11 -8.57 8.24
N LYS A 177 12.06 -7.77 7.18
CA LYS A 177 11.26 -8.01 5.96
C LYS A 177 12.14 -7.84 4.72
N VAL A 178 11.74 -8.44 3.60
CA VAL A 178 12.56 -8.46 2.39
C VAL A 178 11.77 -7.96 1.18
N SER A 179 12.45 -7.25 0.27
CA SER A 179 11.93 -6.92 -1.06
C SER A 179 12.95 -7.23 -2.15
N VAL A 180 12.50 -7.82 -3.25
CA VAL A 180 13.28 -8.06 -4.47
C VAL A 180 12.56 -7.39 -5.65
N LYS A 181 12.91 -6.15 -5.96
CA LYS A 181 12.19 -5.36 -6.97
C LYS A 181 12.91 -5.36 -8.31
N ALA A 182 12.12 -5.47 -9.37
CA ALA A 182 12.56 -5.23 -10.74
C ALA A 182 11.55 -4.32 -11.44
N SER A 183 11.98 -3.66 -12.51
CA SER A 183 11.10 -2.89 -13.37
C SER A 183 10.39 -3.77 -14.38
N ASP A 184 10.95 -4.91 -14.79
CA ASP A 184 10.22 -5.91 -15.55
C ASP A 184 9.26 -6.71 -14.64
N VAL A 185 8.02 -6.89 -15.10
CA VAL A 185 6.95 -7.53 -14.32
C VAL A 185 7.24 -9.01 -14.09
N PHE A 186 7.60 -9.76 -15.14
CA PHE A 186 7.82 -11.19 -15.03
C PHE A 186 9.06 -11.52 -14.18
N MET A 187 10.11 -10.71 -14.31
CA MET A 187 11.30 -10.81 -13.47
C MET A 187 10.97 -10.59 -11.99
N ALA A 188 10.23 -9.51 -11.67
CA ALA A 188 9.83 -9.23 -10.29
C ALA A 188 8.96 -10.36 -9.71
N VAL A 189 7.93 -10.79 -10.45
CA VAL A 189 7.02 -11.86 -10.02
C VAL A 189 7.79 -13.17 -9.80
N ALA A 190 8.66 -13.56 -10.73
CA ALA A 190 9.47 -14.76 -10.59
C ALA A 190 10.40 -14.68 -9.37
N ALA A 191 11.03 -13.52 -9.12
CA ALA A 191 11.91 -13.33 -7.97
C ALA A 191 11.16 -13.45 -6.63
N TYR A 192 9.98 -12.83 -6.51
CA TYR A 192 9.16 -12.96 -5.30
C TYR A 192 8.64 -14.38 -5.09
N ARG A 193 8.22 -15.09 -6.15
CA ARG A 193 7.79 -16.50 -6.05
C ARG A 193 8.91 -17.43 -5.58
N LEU A 194 10.14 -17.17 -6.03
CA LEU A 194 11.32 -17.89 -5.56
C LEU A 194 11.59 -17.55 -4.09
N LEU A 195 11.74 -16.26 -3.77
CA LEU A 195 12.03 -15.79 -2.40
C LEU A 195 11.00 -16.27 -1.37
N ALA A 196 9.71 -16.29 -1.74
CA ALA A 196 8.62 -16.72 -0.87
C ALA A 196 8.76 -18.17 -0.36
N LYS A 197 9.54 -19.01 -1.04
CA LYS A 197 9.83 -20.40 -0.67
C LYS A 197 11.04 -20.54 0.24
N GLU A 198 11.92 -19.55 0.25
CA GLU A 198 13.23 -19.61 0.94
C GLU A 198 13.19 -18.99 2.33
N ILE A 199 12.28 -18.05 2.60
CA ILE A 199 12.18 -17.35 3.88
C ILE A 199 10.76 -17.40 4.44
N VAL A 200 10.61 -17.20 5.75
CA VAL A 200 9.31 -17.05 6.43
C VAL A 200 8.99 -15.61 6.82
N GLN A 201 9.91 -14.69 6.58
CA GLN A 201 9.74 -13.27 6.91
C GLN A 201 8.77 -12.58 5.95
N PRO A 202 8.23 -11.40 6.33
CA PRO A 202 7.34 -10.64 5.49
C PRO A 202 7.99 -10.16 4.19
N LEU A 203 7.18 -10.10 3.13
CA LEU A 203 7.58 -9.60 1.83
C LEU A 203 6.97 -8.22 1.56
N HIS A 204 7.85 -7.24 1.30
CA HIS A 204 7.46 -5.91 0.86
C HIS A 204 7.43 -5.87 -0.67
N LEU A 205 6.24 -5.93 -1.26
CA LEU A 205 6.08 -5.96 -2.71
C LEU A 205 6.16 -4.57 -3.34
N GLY A 206 6.56 -4.55 -4.60
CA GLY A 206 6.53 -3.37 -5.44
C GLY A 206 7.22 -3.65 -6.78
N ILE A 207 6.70 -3.05 -7.84
CA ILE A 207 7.41 -2.89 -9.11
C ILE A 207 8.16 -1.55 -9.02
N THR A 208 9.47 -1.57 -9.22
CA THR A 208 10.25 -0.31 -9.24
C THR A 208 10.17 0.33 -10.62
N GLU A 209 10.31 1.66 -10.71
CA GLU A 209 10.31 2.38 -11.99
C GLU A 209 9.09 2.02 -12.86
N ALA A 210 7.89 2.09 -12.28
CA ALA A 210 6.69 1.63 -12.96
C ALA A 210 6.27 2.56 -14.11
N GLY A 211 6.60 3.85 -14.01
CA GLY A 211 6.28 4.88 -15.01
C GLY A 211 5.44 6.02 -14.42
N GLY A 212 4.89 6.87 -15.28
CA GLY A 212 3.91 7.90 -14.89
C GLY A 212 2.59 7.29 -14.41
N LEU A 213 1.66 8.12 -13.96
CA LEU A 213 0.41 7.69 -13.28
C LEU A 213 -0.30 6.53 -14.01
N ARG A 214 -0.74 6.72 -15.25
CA ARG A 214 -1.53 5.69 -15.96
C ARG A 214 -0.76 4.40 -16.22
N SER A 215 0.40 4.48 -16.88
CA SER A 215 1.16 3.29 -17.27
C SER A 215 1.76 2.57 -16.05
N GLY A 216 2.23 3.33 -15.07
CA GLY A 216 2.75 2.82 -13.81
C GLY A 216 1.67 2.14 -12.97
N THR A 217 0.46 2.67 -12.93
CA THR A 217 -0.70 2.03 -12.28
C THR A 217 -1.00 0.67 -12.91
N VAL A 218 -1.15 0.61 -14.24
CA VAL A 218 -1.43 -0.65 -14.95
C VAL A 218 -0.32 -1.67 -14.70
N LYS A 219 0.94 -1.26 -14.86
CA LYS A 219 2.10 -2.13 -14.68
C LYS A 219 2.21 -2.67 -13.25
N SER A 220 1.98 -1.82 -12.26
CA SER A 220 1.99 -2.21 -10.84
C SER A 220 0.84 -3.14 -10.50
N ALA A 221 -0.38 -2.85 -10.98
CA ALA A 221 -1.56 -3.68 -10.77
C ALA A 221 -1.40 -5.09 -11.36
N VAL A 222 -0.82 -5.20 -12.56
CA VAL A 222 -0.52 -6.51 -13.17
C VAL A 222 0.49 -7.30 -12.31
N GLY A 223 1.64 -6.69 -11.99
CA GLY A 223 2.70 -7.40 -11.25
C GLY A 223 2.32 -7.77 -9.82
N LEU A 224 1.72 -6.83 -9.07
CA LEU A 224 1.28 -7.11 -7.71
C LEU A 224 0.05 -8.02 -7.71
N GLY A 225 -0.88 -7.85 -8.65
CA GLY A 225 -2.07 -8.70 -8.76
C GLY A 225 -1.73 -10.18 -8.91
N MET A 226 -0.73 -10.52 -9.72
CA MET A 226 -0.24 -11.90 -9.86
C MET A 226 0.27 -12.49 -8.54
N LEU A 227 1.02 -11.72 -7.76
CA LEU A 227 1.59 -12.18 -6.48
C LEU A 227 0.54 -12.24 -5.37
N LEU A 228 -0.30 -11.20 -5.28
CA LEU A 228 -1.34 -11.08 -4.27
C LEU A 228 -2.41 -12.16 -4.45
N ALA A 229 -2.79 -12.51 -5.68
CA ALA A 229 -3.72 -13.60 -5.97
C ALA A 229 -3.19 -14.97 -5.51
N GLU A 230 -1.85 -15.13 -5.42
CA GLU A 230 -1.18 -16.32 -4.87
C GLU A 230 -0.97 -16.23 -3.35
N GLY A 231 -1.48 -15.18 -2.70
CA GLY A 231 -1.30 -14.94 -1.27
C GLY A 231 0.09 -14.44 -0.88
N ILE A 232 0.94 -14.08 -1.85
CA ILE A 232 2.29 -13.57 -1.63
C ILE A 232 2.22 -12.06 -1.41
N GLY A 233 2.83 -11.58 -0.31
CA GLY A 233 2.92 -10.16 0.02
C GLY A 233 2.28 -9.82 1.35
N ASP A 234 3.00 -9.02 2.14
CA ASP A 234 2.60 -8.63 3.50
C ASP A 234 2.51 -7.11 3.65
N THR A 235 3.15 -6.39 2.74
CA THR A 235 3.03 -4.95 2.58
C THR A 235 3.38 -4.56 1.15
N ILE A 236 2.79 -3.49 0.64
CA ILE A 236 2.99 -3.04 -0.74
C ILE A 236 3.46 -1.58 -0.79
N ARG A 237 4.17 -1.25 -1.86
CA ARG A 237 4.36 0.14 -2.32
C ARG A 237 4.26 0.21 -3.83
N ILE A 238 3.42 1.10 -4.34
CA ILE A 238 3.36 1.46 -5.76
C ILE A 238 4.42 2.53 -6.01
N SER A 239 5.20 2.43 -7.09
CA SER A 239 6.30 3.38 -7.36
C SER A 239 6.03 4.16 -8.64
N LEU A 240 5.37 5.31 -8.51
CA LEU A 240 4.91 6.14 -9.62
C LEU A 240 5.75 7.40 -9.75
N ALA A 241 5.94 7.87 -10.99
CA ALA A 241 6.40 9.23 -11.25
C ALA A 241 5.21 10.20 -11.18
N ALA A 242 4.64 10.37 -9.97
CA ALA A 242 3.46 11.20 -9.67
C ALA A 242 3.52 11.71 -8.21
N ASP A 243 2.49 12.41 -7.74
CA ASP A 243 2.37 12.73 -6.30
C ASP A 243 2.30 11.42 -5.49
N PRO A 244 3.10 11.27 -4.41
CA PRO A 244 3.07 10.08 -3.55
C PRO A 244 1.70 9.71 -2.97
N VAL A 245 0.73 10.64 -2.92
CA VAL A 245 -0.66 10.36 -2.56
C VAL A 245 -1.32 9.41 -3.55
N GLU A 246 -1.02 9.54 -4.85
CA GLU A 246 -1.54 8.63 -5.88
C GLU A 246 -1.01 7.20 -5.71
N GLU A 247 0.23 7.04 -5.21
CA GLU A 247 0.77 5.71 -4.87
C GLU A 247 -0.09 4.99 -3.81
N VAL A 248 -0.60 5.76 -2.83
CA VAL A 248 -1.47 5.24 -1.75
C VAL A 248 -2.83 4.85 -2.30
N LYS A 249 -3.47 5.73 -3.07
CA LYS A 249 -4.78 5.49 -3.70
C LYS A 249 -4.76 4.21 -4.54
N VAL A 250 -3.79 4.10 -5.44
CA VAL A 250 -3.61 2.91 -6.30
C VAL A 250 -3.32 1.65 -5.47
N GLY A 251 -2.54 1.76 -4.40
CA GLY A 251 -2.27 0.64 -3.50
C GLY A 251 -3.54 0.08 -2.87
N TYR A 252 -4.44 0.95 -2.38
CA TYR A 252 -5.73 0.53 -1.85
C TYR A 252 -6.65 -0.04 -2.92
N ASP A 253 -6.69 0.54 -4.12
CA ASP A 253 -7.56 0.03 -5.19
C ASP A 253 -7.15 -1.37 -5.66
N ILE A 254 -5.84 -1.67 -5.69
CA ILE A 254 -5.34 -3.03 -5.97
C ILE A 254 -5.81 -4.02 -4.87
N LEU A 255 -5.67 -3.66 -3.59
CA LEU A 255 -6.08 -4.54 -2.49
C LEU A 255 -7.60 -4.72 -2.42
N LYS A 256 -8.35 -3.65 -2.69
CA LYS A 256 -9.82 -3.62 -2.76
C LYS A 256 -10.32 -4.53 -3.88
N SER A 257 -9.71 -4.47 -5.06
CA SER A 257 -10.05 -5.31 -6.22
C SER A 257 -9.87 -6.81 -5.97
N LEU A 258 -9.02 -7.19 -5.02
CA LEU A 258 -8.77 -8.58 -4.62
C LEU A 258 -9.48 -8.97 -3.31
N HIS A 259 -10.30 -8.07 -2.76
CA HIS A 259 -10.96 -8.21 -1.46
C HIS A 259 -9.98 -8.53 -0.30
N LEU A 260 -8.71 -8.11 -0.43
CA LEU A 260 -7.67 -8.34 0.59
C LEU A 260 -7.68 -7.24 1.66
N ARG A 261 -8.15 -6.05 1.29
CA ARG A 261 -8.34 -4.92 2.20
C ARG A 261 -9.26 -3.89 1.55
N SER A 262 -10.23 -3.39 2.30
CA SER A 262 -11.17 -2.38 1.83
C SER A 262 -10.98 -1.07 2.60
N ARG A 263 -10.92 0.05 1.87
CA ARG A 263 -10.91 1.40 2.41
C ARG A 263 -11.62 2.34 1.43
N GLY A 264 -12.44 3.24 1.99
CA GLY A 264 -13.24 4.20 1.25
C GLY A 264 -14.24 3.57 0.29
N ILE A 265 -14.76 4.39 -0.62
CA ILE A 265 -15.82 3.96 -1.53
C ILE A 265 -15.25 3.05 -2.63
N ASN A 266 -15.95 1.94 -2.87
CA ASN A 266 -15.77 1.05 -4.00
C ASN A 266 -16.89 1.31 -5.00
N PHE A 267 -16.60 2.04 -6.06
CA PHE A 267 -17.59 2.35 -7.08
C PHE A 267 -17.70 1.22 -8.11
N ILE A 268 -18.93 0.75 -8.32
CA ILE A 268 -19.29 -0.24 -9.32
C ILE A 268 -20.11 0.48 -10.39
N ALA A 269 -19.43 0.98 -11.41
CA ALA A 269 -20.06 1.75 -12.47
C ALA A 269 -20.13 0.96 -13.78
N CYS A 270 -21.22 1.13 -14.54
CA CYS A 270 -21.22 0.64 -15.90
C CYS A 270 -20.33 1.55 -16.77
N PRO A 271 -19.71 1.04 -17.85
CA PRO A 271 -18.91 1.85 -18.78
C PRO A 271 -19.66 3.01 -19.47
N SER A 272 -20.98 3.13 -19.24
CA SER A 272 -21.99 3.82 -20.05
C SER A 272 -22.26 3.15 -21.42
N CYS A 273 -23.42 3.46 -22.00
CA CYS A 273 -23.77 3.12 -23.38
C CYS A 273 -24.96 3.98 -23.84
N SER A 274 -25.47 3.76 -25.06
CA SER A 274 -26.62 4.50 -25.61
C SER A 274 -27.93 4.34 -24.83
N ARG A 275 -27.98 3.43 -23.86
CA ARG A 275 -29.15 3.18 -23.00
C ARG A 275 -29.14 4.01 -21.72
N GLN A 276 -28.11 4.80 -21.47
CA GLN A 276 -28.01 5.54 -20.21
C GLN A 276 -29.11 6.61 -20.09
N ASN A 277 -29.74 6.70 -18.92
CA ASN A 277 -30.77 7.67 -18.59
C ASN A 277 -30.21 8.94 -17.91
N PHE A 278 -28.94 8.91 -17.51
CA PHE A 278 -28.17 10.03 -17.01
C PHE A 278 -26.72 9.88 -17.46
N ASP A 279 -25.93 10.95 -17.36
CA ASP A 279 -24.51 10.91 -17.71
C ASP A 279 -23.72 10.19 -16.59
N VAL A 280 -23.47 8.91 -16.80
CA VAL A 280 -22.77 8.06 -15.82
C VAL A 280 -21.35 8.55 -15.60
N VAL A 281 -20.65 8.94 -16.67
CA VAL A 281 -19.24 9.35 -16.61
C VAL A 281 -19.10 10.64 -15.80
N LYS A 282 -19.93 11.64 -16.09
CA LYS A 282 -19.93 12.90 -15.33
C LYS A 282 -20.28 12.65 -13.86
N THR A 283 -21.32 11.87 -13.60
CA THR A 283 -21.76 11.52 -12.23
C THR A 283 -20.63 10.84 -11.45
N MET A 284 -19.93 9.89 -12.07
CA MET A 284 -18.80 9.18 -11.48
C MET A 284 -17.64 10.10 -11.12
N ASN A 285 -17.19 10.94 -12.06
CA ASN A 285 -16.09 11.87 -11.83
C ASN A 285 -16.39 12.85 -10.68
N GLU A 286 -17.64 13.32 -10.57
CA GLU A 286 -18.03 14.20 -9.47
C GLU A 286 -18.05 13.45 -8.13
N LEU A 287 -18.62 12.25 -8.07
CA LEU A 287 -18.69 11.47 -6.83
C LEU A 287 -17.31 11.05 -6.35
N GLU A 288 -16.42 10.61 -7.24
CA GLU A 288 -15.05 10.24 -6.89
C GLU A 288 -14.32 11.42 -6.24
N GLY A 289 -14.40 12.62 -6.84
CA GLY A 289 -13.76 13.81 -6.27
C GLY A 289 -14.40 14.29 -4.95
N ARG A 290 -15.72 14.18 -4.81
CA ARG A 290 -16.43 14.66 -3.62
C ARG A 290 -16.35 13.72 -2.42
N LEU A 291 -16.03 12.44 -2.63
CA LEU A 291 -16.06 11.41 -1.60
C LEU A 291 -14.67 10.84 -1.28
N GLU A 292 -13.58 11.46 -1.75
CA GLU A 292 -12.20 11.04 -1.45
C GLU A 292 -11.89 11.05 0.06
N ASP A 293 -12.58 11.89 0.84
CA ASP A 293 -12.43 12.00 2.28
C ASP A 293 -13.06 10.83 3.06
N LEU A 294 -13.97 10.08 2.43
CA LEU A 294 -14.60 8.93 3.07
C LEU A 294 -13.67 7.73 3.03
N LEU A 295 -13.22 7.32 4.22
CA LEU A 295 -12.36 6.15 4.41
C LEU A 295 -13.15 4.89 4.79
N VAL A 296 -14.44 5.04 5.10
CA VAL A 296 -15.35 3.95 5.46
C VAL A 296 -15.59 3.06 4.23
N PRO A 297 -15.36 1.74 4.32
CA PRO A 297 -15.54 0.86 3.19
C PRO A 297 -17.03 0.70 2.85
N LEU A 298 -17.43 1.14 1.66
CA LEU A 298 -18.79 0.99 1.13
C LEU A 298 -18.75 0.68 -0.36
N ASP A 299 -19.60 -0.24 -0.80
CA ASP A 299 -19.86 -0.51 -2.22
C ASP A 299 -21.00 0.39 -2.72
N VAL A 300 -20.74 1.14 -3.79
CA VAL A 300 -21.69 2.06 -4.41
C VAL A 300 -21.84 1.73 -5.89
N ALA A 301 -23.01 1.27 -6.30
CA ALA A 301 -23.30 0.97 -7.71
C ALA A 301 -23.88 2.19 -8.44
N VAL A 302 -23.34 2.55 -9.61
CA VAL A 302 -23.83 3.65 -10.46
C VAL A 302 -24.04 3.15 -11.88
N ILE A 303 -25.27 2.72 -12.18
CA ILE A 303 -25.60 2.05 -13.44
C ILE A 303 -26.60 2.87 -14.24
N GLY A 304 -26.22 3.23 -15.46
CA GLY A 304 -26.98 4.18 -16.29
C GLY A 304 -28.34 3.69 -16.80
N CYS A 305 -28.70 2.40 -16.66
CA CYS A 305 -29.96 1.88 -17.21
C CYS A 305 -30.53 0.71 -16.41
N VAL A 306 -31.79 0.36 -16.69
CA VAL A 306 -32.53 -0.72 -16.02
C VAL A 306 -32.05 -2.14 -16.34
N VAL A 307 -31.20 -2.34 -17.36
CA VAL A 307 -30.84 -3.68 -17.84
C VAL A 307 -30.03 -4.44 -16.78
N ASN A 308 -28.90 -3.85 -16.36
CA ASN A 308 -28.05 -4.41 -15.30
C ASN A 308 -28.24 -3.68 -13.97
N GLY A 309 -28.82 -2.48 -13.99
CA GLY A 309 -28.89 -1.61 -12.82
C GLY A 309 -29.51 -2.25 -11.58
N PRO A 310 -30.71 -2.85 -11.66
CA PRO A 310 -31.35 -3.46 -10.50
C PRO A 310 -30.56 -4.63 -9.91
N GLY A 311 -29.79 -5.36 -10.73
CA GLY A 311 -28.95 -6.46 -10.26
C GLY A 311 -27.78 -5.95 -9.44
N GLU A 312 -26.98 -5.06 -10.04
CA GLU A 312 -25.81 -4.47 -9.39
C GLU A 312 -26.17 -3.62 -8.16
N ALA A 313 -27.25 -2.85 -8.24
CA ALA A 313 -27.71 -2.00 -7.14
C ALA A 313 -28.22 -2.81 -5.94
N LYS A 314 -28.62 -4.08 -6.14
CA LYS A 314 -29.04 -4.98 -5.06
C LYS A 314 -27.87 -5.54 -4.26
N GLU A 315 -26.71 -5.64 -4.90
CA GLU A 315 -25.47 -6.18 -4.32
C GLU A 315 -24.59 -5.09 -3.70
N ALA A 316 -25.02 -3.84 -3.73
CA ALA A 316 -24.29 -2.69 -3.19
C ALA A 316 -24.97 -2.12 -1.95
N HIS A 317 -24.20 -1.40 -1.13
CA HIS A 317 -24.73 -0.71 0.05
C HIS A 317 -25.65 0.44 -0.38
N ILE A 318 -25.24 1.16 -1.42
CA ILE A 318 -26.04 2.17 -2.12
C ILE A 318 -25.98 1.86 -3.62
N GLY A 319 -27.11 1.91 -4.32
CA GLY A 319 -27.15 1.66 -5.75
C GLY A 319 -28.04 2.64 -6.49
N LEU A 320 -27.57 3.21 -7.59
CA LEU A 320 -28.31 4.05 -8.51
C LEU A 320 -28.55 3.30 -9.82
N THR A 321 -29.81 3.13 -10.17
CA THR A 321 -30.24 2.57 -11.46
C THR A 321 -30.91 3.64 -12.32
N GLY A 322 -30.40 3.81 -13.54
CA GLY A 322 -30.96 4.73 -14.51
C GLY A 322 -32.33 4.28 -15.02
N GLY A 323 -33.28 5.21 -15.05
CA GLY A 323 -34.65 5.00 -15.49
C GLY A 323 -35.41 6.32 -15.56
N THR A 324 -36.72 6.27 -15.80
CA THR A 324 -37.56 7.48 -15.83
C THR A 324 -38.66 7.38 -14.77
N PRO A 325 -38.46 7.90 -13.54
CA PRO A 325 -37.22 8.49 -12.99
C PRO A 325 -36.18 7.44 -12.58
N ASN A 326 -34.96 7.87 -12.24
CA ASN A 326 -33.92 6.97 -11.71
C ASN A 326 -34.35 6.41 -10.36
N LEU A 327 -33.86 5.22 -9.99
CA LEU A 327 -34.21 4.52 -8.76
C LEU A 327 -32.98 4.26 -7.90
N ILE A 328 -33.05 4.66 -6.63
CA ILE A 328 -32.06 4.36 -5.60
C ILE A 328 -32.42 3.07 -4.87
N TYR A 329 -31.39 2.30 -4.55
CA TYR A 329 -31.40 1.13 -3.68
C TYR A 329 -30.52 1.39 -2.47
N ILE A 330 -30.96 0.95 -1.30
CA ILE A 330 -30.20 0.98 -0.04
C ILE A 330 -30.25 -0.44 0.55
N ASP A 331 -29.10 -1.04 0.80
CA ASP A 331 -28.95 -2.44 1.23
C ASP A 331 -29.81 -3.41 0.39
N GLY A 332 -29.77 -3.18 -0.93
CA GLY A 332 -30.51 -3.90 -1.95
C GLY A 332 -32.03 -3.75 -1.98
N LYS A 333 -32.61 -2.84 -1.19
CA LYS A 333 -34.04 -2.51 -1.24
C LYS A 333 -34.28 -1.22 -2.00
N PRO A 334 -35.28 -1.16 -2.91
CA PRO A 334 -35.69 0.10 -3.51
C PRO A 334 -36.06 1.13 -2.43
N SER A 335 -35.53 2.35 -2.53
CA SER A 335 -35.72 3.41 -1.53
C SER A 335 -36.48 4.59 -2.11
N GLN A 336 -35.84 5.40 -2.96
CA GLN A 336 -36.41 6.64 -3.49
C GLN A 336 -36.10 6.81 -4.98
N LYS A 337 -36.93 7.61 -5.65
CA LYS A 337 -36.70 7.99 -7.05
C LYS A 337 -36.01 9.35 -7.13
N LEU A 338 -35.07 9.50 -8.05
CA LEU A 338 -34.35 10.75 -8.29
C LEU A 338 -34.51 11.22 -9.73
N THR A 339 -34.56 12.54 -9.91
CA THR A 339 -34.41 13.18 -11.22
C THR A 339 -32.93 13.51 -11.47
N ASN A 340 -32.61 13.94 -12.67
CA ASN A 340 -31.22 14.23 -13.05
C ASN A 340 -30.69 15.55 -12.45
N ASP A 341 -31.57 16.47 -12.02
CA ASP A 341 -31.16 17.82 -11.61
C ASP A 341 -30.30 17.84 -10.34
N ASN A 342 -30.61 16.99 -9.35
CA ASN A 342 -29.91 16.92 -8.06
C ASN A 342 -29.31 15.53 -7.79
N LEU A 343 -29.01 14.78 -8.86
CA LEU A 343 -28.65 13.36 -8.77
C LEU A 343 -27.39 13.12 -7.93
N VAL A 344 -26.33 13.89 -8.20
CA VAL A 344 -25.03 13.77 -7.52
C VAL A 344 -25.16 14.17 -6.06
N ASP A 345 -25.80 15.30 -5.78
CA ASP A 345 -25.93 15.84 -4.43
C ASP A 345 -26.71 14.89 -3.51
N GLU A 346 -27.83 14.33 -3.98
CA GLU A 346 -28.60 13.37 -3.19
C GLU A 346 -27.85 12.04 -3.01
N LEU A 347 -27.16 11.57 -4.05
CA LEU A 347 -26.38 10.34 -3.95
C LEU A 347 -25.20 10.50 -2.97
N GLU A 348 -24.48 11.62 -3.02
CA GLU A 348 -23.43 11.97 -2.07
C GLU A 348 -23.97 11.99 -0.63
N ARG A 349 -25.10 12.67 -0.40
CA ARG A 349 -25.75 12.75 0.91
C ARG A 349 -26.08 11.37 1.46
N LEU A 350 -26.66 10.49 0.63
CA LEU A 350 -27.00 9.13 1.02
C LEU A 350 -25.77 8.27 1.34
N ILE A 351 -24.70 8.39 0.54
CA ILE A 351 -23.45 7.67 0.78
C ILE A 351 -22.82 8.11 2.10
N ARG A 352 -22.76 9.41 2.37
CA ARG A 352 -22.23 9.97 3.63
C ARG A 352 -23.07 9.52 4.84
N GLN A 353 -24.40 9.54 4.71
CA GLN A 353 -25.29 9.03 5.75
C GLN A 353 -25.00 7.55 6.03
N LYS A 354 -24.91 6.72 4.98
CA LYS A 354 -24.63 5.30 5.11
C LYS A 354 -23.26 5.02 5.74
N ALA A 355 -22.27 5.85 5.41
CA ALA A 355 -20.94 5.77 6.01
C ALA A 355 -20.99 6.05 7.52
N ALA A 356 -21.74 7.06 7.95
CA ALA A 356 -21.93 7.37 9.36
C ALA A 356 -22.64 6.22 10.11
N GLU A 357 -23.72 5.69 9.55
CA GLU A 357 -24.44 4.52 10.11
C GLU A 357 -23.51 3.30 10.26
N LYS A 358 -22.66 3.06 9.28
CA LYS A 358 -21.69 1.94 9.32
C LYS A 358 -20.65 2.13 10.42
N VAL A 359 -20.12 3.34 10.60
CA VAL A 359 -19.16 3.64 11.68
C VAL A 359 -19.79 3.40 13.05
N GLU A 360 -21.03 3.84 13.26
CA GLU A 360 -21.75 3.61 14.51
C GLU A 360 -22.00 2.12 14.77
N ALA A 361 -22.39 1.37 13.74
CA ALA A 361 -22.60 -0.07 13.83
C ALA A 361 -21.31 -0.82 14.17
N ASP A 362 -20.21 -0.52 13.48
CA ASP A 362 -18.91 -1.15 13.70
C ASP A 362 -18.39 -0.84 15.12
N ALA A 363 -18.55 0.39 15.61
CA ALA A 363 -18.20 0.76 16.98
C ALA A 363 -19.04 0.02 18.04
N ALA A 364 -20.33 -0.18 17.79
CA ALA A 364 -21.22 -0.91 18.71
C ALA A 364 -20.88 -2.41 18.79
N VAL A 365 -20.35 -3.00 17.70
CA VAL A 365 -19.85 -4.39 17.70
C VAL A 365 -18.57 -4.50 18.54
N ILE A 366 -17.63 -3.56 18.38
CA ILE A 366 -16.38 -3.52 19.15
C ILE A 366 -16.64 -3.33 20.64
N ALA A 367 -17.66 -2.54 21.02
CA ALA A 367 -17.99 -2.33 22.44
C ALA A 367 -18.70 -3.52 23.11
N ARG A 368 -19.18 -4.51 22.33
CA ARG A 368 -19.93 -5.68 22.82
C ARG A 368 -19.12 -6.98 22.80
N GLY A 369 -18.01 -7.03 22.08
CA GLY A 369 -17.04 -8.12 22.07
C GLY A 369 -15.85 -7.80 22.95
#